data_AF-A0A2D7XF76-F1
#
_entry.id   AF-A0A2D7XF76-F1
#
_cell.length_a   1.000
_cell.length_b   1.000
_cell.length_c   1.000
_cell.angle_alpha   90.00
_cell.angle_beta   90.00
_cell.angle_gamma   90.00
#
_symmetry.space_group_name_H-M   'P 1'
#
loop_
_entity.id
_entity.type
_entity.pdbx_description
1 polymer ?
#
loop_
_entity_poly.entity_id
_entity_poly.type
_entity_poly.pdbx_seq_one_letter_code
_entity_poly.pdbx_strand_id
1 'polypeptide(L)'
;SVLDGSINDSGDNVLIYATSNRRHLMPEYMSENLDAKHQPDGEIHPGETVEEKISLSERFGIWLSFYPFKQDDYLDIVHHWLHELGCPESDKEACRLEALQWALERGSRSGRVAHQFAKDWAARHV
;
A
#
# COMPACT_ATOMS: atom_id res chain seq x y z
N SER A 1 14.01 -11.28 -22.28
CA SER A 1 13.94 -10.34 -21.14
C SER A 1 13.94 -11.19 -19.87
N VAL A 2 14.59 -10.76 -18.78
CA VAL A 2 14.77 -11.58 -17.54
C VAL A 2 13.42 -12.03 -16.95
N LEU A 3 12.35 -11.29 -17.25
CA LEU A 3 10.97 -11.57 -16.84
C LEU A 3 10.17 -12.41 -17.86
N ASP A 4 10.76 -12.79 -18.98
CA ASP A 4 10.05 -13.28 -20.17
C ASP A 4 10.66 -14.55 -20.77
N GLY A 5 11.58 -15.19 -20.04
CA GLY A 5 12.35 -16.31 -20.58
C GLY A 5 13.19 -15.88 -21.78
N SER A 6 14.36 -15.28 -21.54
CA SER A 6 15.42 -15.34 -22.56
C SER A 6 16.04 -16.73 -22.58
N ILE A 7 16.68 -17.08 -23.71
CA ILE A 7 17.49 -18.29 -23.93
C ILE A 7 18.63 -18.51 -22.91
N ASN A 8 18.80 -17.58 -21.98
CA ASN A 8 19.84 -17.55 -20.98
C ASN A 8 19.18 -17.65 -19.61
N ASP A 9 19.59 -18.66 -18.86
CA ASP A 9 19.13 -18.97 -17.52
C ASP A 9 19.33 -17.78 -16.58
N SER A 10 18.27 -17.39 -15.87
CA SER A 10 18.36 -16.42 -14.78
C SER A 10 19.02 -17.14 -13.61
N GLY A 11 20.33 -16.94 -13.41
CA GLY A 11 21.12 -17.74 -12.47
C GLY A 11 20.50 -17.94 -11.08
N ASP A 12 20.82 -19.07 -10.46
CA ASP A 12 20.12 -19.71 -9.33
C ASP A 12 19.73 -18.84 -8.11
N ASN A 13 20.28 -17.63 -7.95
CA ASN A 13 20.11 -16.77 -6.78
C ASN A 13 19.62 -15.34 -7.10
N VAL A 14 18.71 -15.19 -8.06
CA VAL A 14 18.14 -13.86 -8.41
C VAL A 14 16.69 -13.75 -7.92
N LEU A 15 16.43 -12.77 -7.05
CA LEU A 15 15.08 -12.38 -6.63
C LEU A 15 14.72 -11.02 -7.25
N ILE A 16 13.61 -10.97 -7.98
CA ILE A 16 13.07 -9.73 -8.53
C ILE A 16 11.81 -9.36 -7.76
N TYR A 17 11.78 -8.16 -7.19
CA TYR A 17 10.59 -7.59 -6.59
C TYR A 17 10.35 -6.19 -7.16
N ALA A 18 9.08 -5.83 -7.31
CA ALA A 18 8.65 -4.51 -7.73
C ALA A 18 7.58 -4.02 -6.76
N THR A 19 7.62 -2.73 -6.41
CA THR A 19 6.64 -2.11 -5.51
C THR A 19 5.91 -1.01 -6.24
N SER A 20 4.59 -0.94 -6.10
CA SER A 20 3.77 0.15 -6.64
C SER A 20 2.92 0.75 -5.54
N ASN A 21 2.78 2.08 -5.55
CA ASN A 21 1.79 2.79 -4.74
C ASN A 21 0.37 2.74 -5.35
N ARG A 22 0.22 2.07 -6.50
CA ARG A 22 -1.06 1.84 -7.17
C ARG A 22 -1.42 0.36 -7.11
N ARG A 23 -2.72 0.07 -7.16
CA ARG A 23 -3.27 -1.29 -7.19
C ARG A 23 -2.74 -2.13 -8.37
N HIS A 24 -2.42 -1.47 -9.48
CA HIS A 24 -1.72 -2.05 -10.63
C HIS A 24 -0.33 -1.42 -10.75
N LEU A 25 0.67 -2.20 -11.18
CA LEU A 25 2.06 -1.71 -11.30
C LEU A 25 2.16 -0.54 -12.30
N MET A 26 1.33 -0.58 -13.33
CA MET A 26 1.27 0.43 -14.39
C MET A 26 -0.02 1.26 -14.24
N PRO A 27 0.04 2.59 -14.43
CA PRO A 27 -1.15 3.43 -14.45
C PRO A 27 -2.03 3.10 -15.66
N GLU A 28 -3.34 3.06 -15.43
CA GLU A 28 -4.38 3.08 -16.47
C GLU A 28 -4.72 4.54 -16.76
N TYR A 29 -4.53 4.99 -18.00
CA TYR A 29 -4.93 6.34 -18.40
C TYR A 29 -6.24 6.29 -19.16
N MET A 30 -7.16 7.21 -18.86
CA MET A 30 -8.44 7.32 -19.57
C MET A 30 -8.26 7.52 -21.09
N SER A 31 -7.14 8.14 -21.51
CA SER A 31 -6.76 8.27 -22.92
C SER A 31 -6.51 6.93 -23.61
N GLU A 32 -6.04 5.90 -22.90
CA GLU A 32 -5.79 4.57 -23.45
C GLU A 32 -7.09 3.81 -23.76
N ASN A 33 -8.19 4.13 -23.05
CA ASN A 33 -9.53 3.63 -23.39
C ASN A 33 -10.16 4.37 -24.58
N LEU A 34 -9.78 5.64 -24.80
CA LEU A 34 -10.31 6.47 -25.88
C LEU A 34 -9.65 6.16 -27.24
N ASP A 35 -8.45 5.57 -27.24
CA ASP A 35 -7.77 5.08 -28.44
C ASP A 35 -8.24 3.67 -28.87
N ALA A 36 -9.21 3.07 -28.17
CA ALA A 36 -9.88 1.85 -28.60
C ALA A 36 -10.65 2.12 -29.90
N LYS A 37 -10.01 1.85 -31.05
CA LYS A 37 -10.61 2.05 -32.36
C LYS A 37 -11.82 1.11 -32.51
N HIS A 38 -13.00 1.68 -32.68
CA HIS A 38 -14.17 0.95 -33.14
C HIS A 38 -13.88 0.38 -34.54
N GLN A 39 -13.81 -0.94 -34.67
CA GLN A 39 -13.87 -1.59 -35.98
C GLN A 39 -15.32 -1.56 -36.50
N PRO A 40 -15.55 -1.61 -37.84
CA PRO A 40 -16.88 -1.50 -38.43
C PRO A 40 -17.85 -2.62 -38.05
N ASP A 41 -17.38 -3.68 -37.39
CA ASP A 41 -18.16 -4.80 -36.85
C ASP A 41 -18.66 -4.57 -35.41
N GLY A 42 -18.29 -3.44 -34.78
CA GLY A 42 -18.76 -3.08 -33.43
C GLY A 42 -18.03 -3.78 -32.30
N GLU A 43 -16.97 -4.55 -32.57
CA GLU A 43 -16.13 -5.12 -31.53
C GLU A 43 -15.13 -4.07 -31.01
N ILE A 44 -15.17 -3.85 -29.68
CA ILE A 44 -14.20 -3.01 -28.97
C ILE A 44 -13.00 -3.90 -28.68
N HIS A 45 -11.87 -3.67 -29.33
CA HIS A 45 -10.59 -4.22 -28.88
C HIS A 45 -9.98 -3.25 -27.86
N PRO A 46 -9.87 -3.63 -26.57
CA PRO A 46 -9.07 -2.88 -25.61
C PRO A 46 -7.65 -2.76 -26.19
N GLY A 47 -7.07 -1.55 -26.21
CA GLY A 47 -5.77 -1.33 -26.85
C GLY A 47 -4.70 -2.28 -26.29
N GLU A 48 -3.90 -2.88 -27.19
CA GLU A 48 -2.83 -3.87 -26.91
C GLU A 48 -1.93 -3.50 -25.70
N THR A 49 -1.78 -2.20 -25.42
CA THR A 49 -1.05 -1.63 -24.28
C THR A 49 -1.64 -2.02 -22.90
N VAL A 50 -2.95 -2.26 -22.79
CA VAL A 50 -3.60 -2.66 -21.52
C VAL A 50 -3.33 -4.12 -21.22
N GLU A 51 -3.37 -4.99 -22.23
CA GLU A 51 -3.06 -6.41 -22.09
C GLU A 51 -1.57 -6.64 -21.73
N GLU A 52 -0.64 -5.89 -22.33
CA GLU A 52 0.79 -5.96 -21.96
C GLU A 52 1.02 -5.57 -20.48
N LYS A 53 0.34 -4.53 -19.98
CA LYS A 53 0.47 -4.07 -18.58
C LYS A 53 -0.07 -5.09 -17.57
N ILE A 54 -1.17 -5.77 -17.91
CA ILE A 54 -1.72 -6.87 -17.10
C ILE A 54 -0.74 -8.04 -17.08
N SER A 55 -0.18 -8.41 -18.25
CA SER A 55 0.75 -9.52 -18.37
C SER A 55 2.01 -9.37 -17.51
N LEU A 56 2.51 -8.14 -17.32
CA LEU A 56 3.70 -7.89 -16.49
C LEU A 56 3.40 -8.06 -15.00
N SER A 57 2.22 -7.62 -14.56
CA SER A 57 1.81 -7.72 -13.16
C SER A 57 1.52 -9.18 -12.76
N GLU A 58 0.95 -9.98 -13.67
CA GLU A 58 0.67 -11.41 -13.46
C GLU A 58 1.94 -12.27 -13.33
N ARG A 59 3.08 -11.80 -13.83
CA ARG A 59 4.37 -12.51 -13.71
C ARG A 59 4.95 -12.47 -12.29
N PHE A 60 4.40 -11.66 -11.40
CA PHE A 60 4.72 -11.70 -9.98
C PHE A 60 3.75 -12.67 -9.28
N GLY A 61 4.26 -13.83 -8.83
CA GLY A 61 3.45 -14.88 -8.21
C GLY A 61 2.99 -14.60 -6.77
N ILE A 62 3.49 -13.54 -6.13
CA ILE A 62 3.11 -13.14 -4.76
C ILE A 62 2.78 -11.65 -4.75
N TRP A 63 1.61 -11.32 -4.20
CA TRP A 63 1.11 -9.96 -4.09
C TRP A 63 0.97 -9.59 -2.63
N LEU A 64 1.72 -8.57 -2.19
CA LEU A 64 1.58 -8.02 -0.84
C LEU A 64 0.80 -6.71 -0.92
N SER A 65 -0.46 -6.74 -0.50
CA SER A 65 -1.33 -5.55 -0.50
C SER A 65 -1.30 -4.84 0.84
N PHE A 66 -1.27 -3.51 0.82
CA PHE A 66 -1.40 -2.66 2.00
C PHE A 66 -2.80 -2.05 2.05
N TYR A 67 -3.65 -2.59 2.92
CA TYR A 67 -4.99 -2.06 3.11
C TYR A 67 -4.99 -0.85 4.06
N PRO A 68 -5.94 0.09 3.91
CA PRO A 68 -6.12 1.15 4.89
C PRO A 68 -6.34 0.57 6.29
N PHE A 69 -5.69 1.18 7.28
CA PHE A 69 -5.82 0.77 8.67
C PHE A 69 -7.25 0.99 9.15
N LYS A 70 -7.83 -0.03 9.78
CA LYS A 70 -9.03 0.17 10.60
C LYS A 70 -8.66 1.00 11.82
N GLN A 71 -9.69 1.52 12.49
CA GLN A 71 -9.49 2.27 13.71
C GLN A 71 -8.77 1.44 14.78
N ASP A 72 -9.18 0.18 14.93
CA ASP A 72 -8.61 -0.70 15.94
C ASP A 72 -7.16 -1.04 15.62
N ASP A 73 -6.83 -1.36 14.36
CA ASP A 73 -5.44 -1.54 13.92
C ASP A 73 -4.56 -0.32 14.23
N TYR A 74 -5.12 0.89 14.05
CA TYR A 74 -4.41 2.13 14.39
C TYR A 74 -4.19 2.27 15.91
N LEU A 75 -5.20 1.98 16.72
CA LEU A 75 -5.11 2.05 18.18
C LEU A 75 -4.13 1.00 18.72
N ASP A 76 -4.13 -0.21 18.16
CA ASP A 76 -3.20 -1.28 18.52
C ASP A 76 -1.74 -0.84 18.28
N ILE A 77 -1.47 -0.15 17.18
CA ILE A 77 -0.13 0.38 16.87
C ILE A 77 0.25 1.53 17.81
N VAL A 78 -0.70 2.41 18.14
CA VAL A 78 -0.47 3.46 19.15
C VAL A 78 -0.07 2.81 20.47
N HIS A 79 -0.85 1.82 20.93
CA HIS A 79 -0.59 1.09 22.16
C HIS A 79 0.74 0.36 22.15
N HIS A 80 1.11 -0.28 21.04
CA HIS A 80 2.42 -0.88 20.86
C HIS A 80 3.54 0.15 21.07
N TRP A 81 3.47 1.31 20.42
CA TRP A 81 4.51 2.34 20.59
C TRP A 81 4.52 2.98 21.97
N LEU A 82 3.37 3.17 22.62
CA LEU A 82 3.30 3.66 23.99
C LEU A 82 4.01 2.69 24.95
N HIS A 83 3.79 1.38 24.78
CA HIS A 83 4.51 0.36 25.53
C HIS A 83 6.03 0.42 25.28
N GLU A 84 6.46 0.48 24.01
CA GLU A 84 7.89 0.58 23.66
C GLU A 84 8.55 1.86 24.18
N LEU A 85 7.79 2.95 24.34
CA LEU A 85 8.25 4.23 24.88
C LEU A 85 8.19 4.29 26.42
N GLY A 86 7.75 3.22 27.09
CA GLY A 86 7.69 3.13 28.55
C GLY A 86 6.47 3.77 29.20
N CYS A 87 5.42 4.09 28.43
CA CYS A 87 4.16 4.54 29.00
C CYS A 87 3.46 3.38 29.73
N PRO A 88 2.81 3.63 30.88
CA PRO A 88 2.12 2.59 31.62
C PRO A 88 0.88 2.08 30.87
N GLU A 89 0.55 0.81 31.06
CA GLU A 89 -0.61 0.16 30.42
C GLU A 89 -1.94 0.85 30.76
N SER A 90 -2.01 1.56 31.90
CA SER A 90 -3.16 2.38 32.29
C SER A 90 -3.47 3.51 31.31
N ASP A 91 -2.50 3.95 30.51
CA ASP A 91 -2.68 5.05 29.56
C ASP A 91 -3.49 4.64 28.33
N LYS A 92 -3.68 3.35 28.07
CA LYS A 92 -4.35 2.84 26.86
C LYS A 92 -5.73 3.45 26.63
N GLU A 93 -6.53 3.56 27.69
CA GLU A 93 -7.87 4.14 27.60
C GLU A 93 -7.80 5.68 27.62
N ALA A 94 -6.89 6.25 28.40
CA ALA A 94 -6.70 7.69 28.49
C ALA A 94 -6.28 8.32 27.17
N CYS A 95 -5.38 7.66 26.42
CA CYS A 95 -4.85 8.16 25.15
C CYS A 95 -5.82 7.94 23.97
N ARG A 96 -6.84 7.09 24.13
CA ARG A 96 -7.66 6.59 23.02
C ARG A 96 -8.35 7.71 22.25
N LEU A 97 -9.03 8.62 22.95
CA LEU A 97 -9.75 9.73 22.32
C LEU A 97 -8.80 10.68 21.59
N GLU A 98 -7.69 11.04 22.24
CA GLU A 98 -6.69 11.96 21.68
C GLU A 98 -5.99 11.35 20.47
N ALA A 99 -5.66 10.06 20.50
CA ALA A 99 -5.09 9.33 19.36
C ALA A 99 -6.00 9.39 18.14
N LEU A 100 -7.32 9.25 18.33
CA LEU A 100 -8.29 9.30 17.24
C LEU A 100 -8.45 10.72 16.68
N GLN A 101 -8.45 11.74 17.55
CA GLN A 101 -8.46 13.13 17.13
C GLN A 101 -7.20 13.48 16.32
N TRP A 102 -6.04 13.04 16.79
CA TRP A 102 -4.76 13.22 16.10
C TRP A 102 -4.77 12.60 14.68
N ALA A 103 -5.34 11.41 14.53
CA ALA A 103 -5.47 10.77 13.22
C ALA A 103 -6.42 11.54 12.28
N LEU A 104 -7.52 12.08 12.82
CA LEU A 104 -8.46 12.89 12.07
C LEU A 104 -7.82 14.20 11.58
N GLU A 105 -7.09 14.90 12.44
CA GLU A 105 -6.39 16.14 12.10
C GLU A 105 -5.34 15.94 10.99
N ARG A 106 -4.65 14.79 11.01
CA ARG A 106 -3.67 14.43 9.97
C ARG A 106 -4.30 13.76 8.74
N GLY A 107 -5.61 13.56 8.74
CA GLY A 107 -6.36 12.99 7.62
C GLY A 107 -6.00 11.54 7.28
N SER A 108 -5.33 10.80 8.18
CA SER A 108 -4.98 9.41 7.92
C SER A 108 -4.73 8.58 9.19
N ARG A 109 -5.06 7.30 9.09
CA ARG A 109 -4.65 6.26 10.04
C ARG A 109 -3.50 5.48 9.40
N SER A 110 -2.31 5.60 9.96
CA SER A 110 -1.13 4.86 9.51
C SER A 110 -0.18 4.63 10.67
N GLY A 111 0.70 3.63 10.54
CA GLY A 111 1.74 3.39 11.55
C GLY A 111 2.64 4.61 11.79
N ARG A 112 2.90 5.42 10.77
CA ARG A 112 3.65 6.68 10.92
C ARG A 112 2.92 7.67 11.82
N VAL A 113 1.62 7.89 11.60
CA VAL A 113 0.81 8.80 12.41
C VAL A 113 0.71 8.29 13.84
N ALA A 114 0.51 6.98 14.03
CA ALA A 114 0.44 6.35 15.34
C ALA A 114 1.74 6.55 16.13
N HIS A 115 2.90 6.31 15.50
CA HIS A 115 4.20 6.53 16.15
C HIS A 115 4.44 8.01 16.49
N GLN A 116 4.05 8.94 15.62
CA GLN A 116 4.15 10.38 15.92
C GLN A 116 3.28 10.78 17.11
N PHE A 117 2.05 10.29 17.18
CA PHE A 117 1.18 10.48 18.34
C PHE A 117 1.80 9.89 19.61
N ALA A 118 2.26 8.63 19.57
CA ALA A 118 2.83 7.96 20.73
C ALA A 118 4.07 8.70 21.28
N LYS A 119 4.93 9.23 20.41
CA LYS A 119 6.07 10.07 20.83
C LYS A 119 5.63 11.37 21.51
N ASP A 120 4.59 12.03 20.99
CA ASP A 120 4.04 13.25 21.58
C ASP A 120 3.40 12.97 22.95
N TRP A 121 2.61 11.90 23.04
CA TRP A 121 2.00 11.46 24.30
C TRP A 121 3.07 11.11 25.35
N ALA A 122 4.05 10.29 24.99
CA ALA A 122 5.12 9.88 25.89
C ALA A 122 5.91 11.10 26.40
N ALA A 123 6.24 12.06 25.54
CA ALA A 123 6.93 13.28 25.95
C ALA A 123 6.15 14.14 26.96
N ARG A 124 4.83 13.97 27.07
CA ARG A 124 3.97 14.68 28.04
C ARG A 124 3.73 13.91 29.33
N HIS A 125 3.90 12.58 29.32
CA HIS A 125 3.44 11.69 30.41
C HIS A 125 4.55 10.78 31.00
N VAL A 126 5.75 10.78 30.41
CA VAL A 126 6.95 10.06 30.88
C VAL A 126 8.06 11.06 31.18
#